data_AF-A0A9D8SHD5-F1
#
_entry.id   AF-A0A9D8SHD5-F1
#
_cell.length_a   1.000
_cell.length_b   1.000
_cell.length_c   1.000
_cell.angle_alpha   90.00
_cell.angle_beta   90.00
_cell.angle_gamma   90.00
#
_symmetry.space_group_name_H-M   'P 1'
#
loop_
_entity.id
_entity.type
_entity.pdbx_description
1 polymer ?
#
loop_
_entity_poly.entity_id
_entity_poly.type
_entity_poly.pdbx_seq_one_letter_code
_entity_poly.pdbx_strand_id
1 'polypeptide(L)'
;DFNFLVQNLSMVYVYIMCATFIIFLPEIRAAAFTEAKGDRNNKRINPRRLQVAQGVFLMIVIALGYLHGDSQAQSLIPAYMAAIGCGLYLVPALMQKKK
;
A
#
# COMPACT_ATOMS: atom_id res chain seq x y z
N ASP A 1 -27.34 14.12 -24.10
CA ASP A 1 -26.76 14.56 -22.81
C ASP A 1 -25.76 13.56 -22.28
N PHE A 2 -24.47 13.81 -22.53
CA PHE A 2 -23.38 13.02 -21.97
C PHE A 2 -23.18 13.48 -20.52
N ASN A 3 -23.97 12.93 -19.61
CA ASN A 3 -23.78 13.13 -18.18
C ASN A 3 -22.42 12.55 -17.80
N PHE A 4 -21.39 13.42 -17.77
CA PHE A 4 -20.20 13.18 -16.97
C PHE A 4 -20.70 12.98 -15.54
N LEU A 5 -20.95 11.73 -15.16
CA LEU A 5 -21.17 11.36 -13.77
C LEU A 5 -19.91 11.82 -13.03
N VAL A 6 -20.03 12.93 -12.31
CA VAL A 6 -19.01 13.34 -11.36
C VAL A 6 -18.94 12.20 -10.36
N GLN A 7 -17.95 11.34 -10.58
CA GLN A 7 -17.60 10.22 -9.72
C GLN A 7 -17.26 10.83 -8.36
N ASN A 8 -18.21 10.83 -7.43
CA ASN A 8 -17.97 11.34 -6.10
C ASN A 8 -17.01 10.38 -5.40
N LEU A 9 -15.84 10.91 -5.02
CA LEU A 9 -14.90 10.23 -4.15
C LEU A 9 -15.11 10.76 -2.74
N SER A 10 -15.61 9.91 -1.85
CA SER A 10 -15.80 10.26 -0.45
C SER A 10 -14.46 10.54 0.22
N MET A 11 -14.43 11.56 1.08
CA MET A 11 -13.24 11.97 1.85
C MET A 11 -12.64 10.80 2.64
N VAL A 12 -13.46 9.81 3.03
CA VAL A 12 -13.03 8.60 3.74
C VAL A 12 -11.98 7.82 2.96
N TYR A 13 -12.18 7.61 1.65
CA TYR A 13 -11.22 6.85 0.83
C TYR A 13 -9.93 7.62 0.61
N VAL A 14 -10.00 8.95 0.55
CA VAL A 14 -8.82 9.82 0.50
C VAL A 14 -7.99 9.66 1.78
N TYR A 15 -8.63 9.64 2.96
CA TYR A 15 -7.93 9.40 4.23
C TYR A 15 -7.28 8.02 4.28
N ILE A 16 -7.96 6.98 3.80
CA ILE A 16 -7.42 5.62 3.74
C ILE A 16 -6.21 5.55 2.80
N MET A 17 -6.29 6.17 1.61
CA MET A 17 -5.16 6.24 0.67
C MET A 17 -3.94 6.93 1.30
N CYS A 18 -4.15 8.07 2.00
CA CYS A 18 -3.10 8.78 2.70
C CYS A 18 -2.48 7.95 3.84
N ALA A 19 -3.30 7.26 4.63
CA ALA A 19 -2.83 6.37 5.68
C ALA A 19 -1.97 5.23 5.11
N THR A 20 -2.42 4.64 4.00
CA THR A 20 -1.70 3.56 3.32
C THR A 20 -0.32 4.04 2.82
N PHE A 21 -0.24 5.25 2.28
CA PHE A 21 1.02 5.85 1.83
C PHE A 21 2.04 6.04 2.96
N ILE A 22 1.60 6.55 4.11
CA ILE A 22 2.47 6.75 5.29
C ILE A 22 2.98 5.40 5.80
N ILE A 23 2.12 4.38 5.80
CA ILE A 23 2.43 3.06 6.32
C ILE A 23 3.33 2.24 5.38
N PHE A 24 3.46 2.60 4.10
CA PHE A 24 4.45 1.97 3.21
C PHE A 24 5.92 2.31 3.55
N LEU A 25 6.18 3.40 4.24
CA LEU A 25 7.54 3.79 4.66
C LEU A 25 8.23 2.76 5.57
N PRO A 26 7.60 2.29 6.67
CA PRO A 26 8.18 1.22 7.50
C PRO A 26 8.31 -0.10 6.74
N GLU A 27 7.44 -0.40 5.78
CA GLU A 27 7.55 -1.63 4.98
C GLU A 27 8.82 -1.66 4.11
N ILE A 28 9.14 -0.56 3.43
CA ILE A 28 10.37 -0.44 2.63
C ILE A 28 11.61 -0.55 3.52
N ARG A 29 11.57 0.11 4.69
CA ARG A 29 12.67 0.04 5.66
C ARG A 29 12.85 -1.39 6.17
N ALA A 30 11.78 -2.08 6.54
CA ALA A 30 11.85 -3.47 6.97
C ALA A 30 12.40 -4.38 5.89
N ALA A 31 12.05 -4.17 4.63
CA ALA A 31 12.59 -4.93 3.51
C ALA A 31 14.09 -4.70 3.28
N ALA A 32 14.62 -3.52 3.63
CA ALA A 32 16.07 -3.26 3.56
C ALA A 32 16.84 -3.93 4.72
N PHE A 33 16.23 -4.05 5.90
CA PHE A 33 16.86 -4.67 7.08
C PHE A 33 16.56 -6.16 7.25
N THR A 34 15.61 -6.71 6.50
CA THR A 34 15.26 -8.13 6.60
C THR A 34 16.28 -8.98 5.86
N GLU A 35 16.75 -10.02 6.54
CA GLU A 35 17.55 -11.06 5.92
C GLU A 35 16.70 -12.20 5.34
N ALA A 36 15.37 -12.03 5.36
CA ALA A 36 14.42 -13.02 4.86
C ALA A 36 14.77 -13.43 3.42
N LYS A 37 15.07 -14.72 3.25
CA LYS A 37 15.32 -15.35 1.95
C LYS A 37 14.02 -16.01 1.49
N GLY A 38 13.69 -15.84 0.21
CA GLY A 38 12.53 -16.51 -0.37
C GLY A 38 12.74 -18.02 -0.45
N ASP A 39 11.75 -18.79 -0.02
CA ASP A 39 11.79 -20.26 0.07
C ASP A 39 12.17 -20.94 -1.25
N ARG A 40 11.57 -20.51 -2.37
CA ARG A 40 11.83 -21.11 -3.70
C ARG A 40 13.24 -20.91 -4.24
N ASN A 41 13.90 -19.78 -3.95
CA ASN A 41 15.12 -19.38 -4.64
C ASN A 41 16.29 -19.05 -3.70
N ASN A 42 16.10 -19.12 -2.39
CA ASN A 42 17.08 -18.72 -1.35
C ASN A 42 17.71 -17.33 -1.52
N LYS A 43 17.13 -16.48 -2.39
CA LYS A 43 17.57 -15.11 -2.64
C LYS A 43 16.83 -14.16 -1.69
N ARG A 44 17.55 -13.15 -1.18
CA ARG A 44 16.93 -12.08 -0.40
C ARG A 44 15.93 -11.31 -1.27
N ILE A 45 14.85 -10.83 -0.65
CA ILE A 45 13.93 -9.91 -1.30
C ILE A 45 14.71 -8.65 -1.70
N ASN A 46 14.63 -8.27 -2.97
CA ASN A 46 15.21 -7.01 -3.43
C ASN A 46 14.28 -5.86 -2.99
N PRO A 47 14.71 -4.95 -2.10
CA PRO A 47 13.87 -3.87 -1.60
C PRO A 47 13.39 -2.94 -2.73
N ARG A 48 14.16 -2.80 -3.81
CA ARG A 48 13.76 -2.02 -4.99
C ARG A 48 12.53 -2.61 -5.68
N ARG A 49 12.41 -3.94 -5.74
CA ARG A 49 11.24 -4.61 -6.35
C ARG A 49 9.99 -4.42 -5.49
N LEU A 50 10.15 -4.42 -4.16
CA LEU A 50 9.05 -4.15 -3.24
C LEU A 50 8.58 -2.70 -3.36
N GLN A 51 9.52 -1.74 -3.39
CA GLN A 51 9.20 -0.32 -3.58
C GLN A 51 8.47 -0.06 -4.91
N VAL A 52 8.89 -0.73 -5.99
CA VAL A 52 8.19 -0.64 -7.28
C VAL A 52 6.77 -1.23 -7.18
N ALA A 53 6.58 -2.37 -6.53
CA ALA A 53 5.25 -2.97 -6.37
C ALA A 53 4.31 -2.07 -5.54
N GLN A 54 4.80 -1.48 -4.45
CA GLN A 54 4.04 -0.53 -3.63
C GLN A 54 3.71 0.76 -4.40
N GLY A 55 4.67 1.29 -5.16
CA GLY A 55 4.45 2.46 -6.00
C GLY A 55 3.42 2.19 -7.10
N VAL A 56 3.49 1.03 -7.76
CA VAL A 56 2.52 0.61 -8.77
C VAL A 56 1.13 0.44 -8.14
N PHE A 57 1.05 -0.19 -6.96
CA PHE A 57 -0.20 -0.31 -6.22
C PHE A 57 -0.83 1.06 -5.92
N LEU A 58 -0.04 2.02 -5.43
CA LEU A 58 -0.50 3.38 -5.16
C LEU A 58 -1.00 4.10 -6.41
N MET A 59 -0.29 3.97 -7.53
CA MET A 59 -0.69 4.58 -8.81
C MET A 59 -2.00 3.98 -9.34
N ILE A 60 -2.17 2.66 -9.24
CA ILE A 60 -3.42 1.98 -9.62
C ILE A 60 -4.58 2.45 -8.75
N VAL A 61 -4.36 2.51 -7.43
CA VAL A 61 -5.31 3.00 -6.44
C VAL A 61 -5.80 4.42 -6.76
N ILE A 62 -4.87 5.34 -7.05
CA ILE A 62 -5.19 6.74 -7.37
C ILE A 62 -5.93 6.82 -8.71
N ALA A 63 -5.47 6.09 -9.73
CA ALA A 63 -6.10 6.08 -11.04
C ALA A 63 -7.54 5.52 -10.99
N LEU A 64 -7.75 4.42 -10.26
CA LEU A 64 -9.07 3.82 -10.10
C LEU A 64 -10.01 4.70 -9.28
N GLY A 65 -9.53 5.30 -8.19
CA GLY A 65 -10.32 6.25 -7.40
C GLY A 65 -10.72 7.50 -8.20
N TYR A 66 -9.82 8.01 -9.04
CA TYR A 66 -10.10 9.19 -9.88
C TYR A 66 -11.06 8.89 -11.04
N LEU A 67 -10.96 7.71 -11.66
CA LEU A 67 -11.75 7.37 -12.85
C LEU A 67 -13.10 6.72 -12.53
N HIS A 68 -13.19 5.96 -11.43
CA HIS A 68 -14.35 5.12 -11.10
C HIS A 68 -14.93 5.36 -9.70
N GLY A 69 -14.45 6.39 -9.00
CA GLY A 69 -15.04 6.87 -7.74
C GLY A 69 -15.12 5.82 -6.64
N ASP A 70 -16.10 5.99 -5.75
CA ASP A 70 -16.27 5.17 -4.55
C ASP A 70 -16.50 3.67 -4.82
N SER A 71 -17.11 3.32 -5.95
CA SER A 71 -17.40 1.92 -6.33
C SER A 71 -16.13 1.07 -6.36
N GLN A 72 -15.09 1.54 -7.03
CA GLN A 72 -13.82 0.80 -7.14
C GLN A 72 -12.98 0.97 -5.88
N ALA A 73 -13.06 2.12 -5.21
CA ALA A 73 -12.39 2.30 -3.93
C ALA A 73 -12.90 1.30 -2.86
N GLN A 74 -14.20 0.97 -2.88
CA GLN A 74 -14.78 -0.06 -2.01
C GLN A 74 -14.23 -1.46 -2.31
N SER A 75 -14.11 -1.83 -3.58
CA SER A 75 -13.53 -3.13 -3.96
C SER A 75 -12.06 -3.27 -3.56
N LEU A 76 -11.34 -2.15 -3.40
CA LEU A 76 -9.95 -2.14 -2.94
C LEU A 76 -9.79 -2.09 -1.40
N ILE A 77 -10.87 -1.99 -0.62
CA ILE A 77 -10.83 -2.01 0.85
C ILE A 77 -9.96 -3.15 1.41
N PRO A 78 -10.09 -4.41 0.98
CA PRO A 78 -9.27 -5.51 1.49
C PRO A 78 -7.76 -5.27 1.28
N ALA A 79 -7.40 -4.67 0.14
CA ALA A 79 -6.01 -4.38 -0.19
C ALA A 79 -5.45 -3.23 0.67
N TYR A 80 -6.23 -2.16 0.91
CA TYR A 80 -5.84 -1.10 1.85
C TYR A 80 -5.65 -1.65 3.26
N MET A 81 -6.57 -2.49 3.73
CA MET A 81 -6.47 -3.08 5.07
C MET A 81 -5.27 -4.02 5.22
N ALA A 82 -4.95 -4.79 4.19
CA ALA A 82 -3.75 -5.63 4.18
C ALA A 82 -2.46 -4.80 4.23
N ALA A 83 -2.37 -3.72 3.46
CA ALA A 83 -1.24 -2.80 3.49
C ALA A 83 -1.10 -2.10 4.85
N ILE A 84 -2.20 -1.60 5.40
CA ILE A 84 -2.22 -0.95 6.72
C ILE A 84 -1.80 -1.94 7.81
N GLY A 85 -2.36 -3.16 7.81
CA GLY A 85 -2.02 -4.20 8.77
C GLY A 85 -0.56 -4.65 8.70
N CYS A 86 -0.03 -4.80 7.47
CA CYS A 86 1.36 -5.17 7.24
C CYS A 86 2.33 -4.12 7.80
N GLY A 87 2.15 -2.85 7.44
CA GLY A 87 3.03 -1.81 7.96
C GLY A 87 2.83 -1.52 9.45
N LEU A 88 1.61 -1.63 10.01
CA LEU A 88 1.40 -1.55 11.47
C LEU A 88 2.10 -2.67 12.24
N TYR A 89 2.19 -3.88 11.67
CA TYR A 89 2.94 -4.98 12.28
C TYR A 89 4.46 -4.75 12.20
N LEU A 90 4.94 -4.15 11.10
CA LEU A 90 6.36 -3.91 10.88
C LEU A 90 6.91 -2.71 11.67
N VAL A 91 6.11 -1.69 11.98
CA VAL A 91 6.51 -0.55 12.81
C VAL A 91 7.08 -0.97 14.18
N PRO A 92 6.38 -1.73 15.04
CA PRO A 92 6.90 -2.15 16.35
C PRO A 92 8.06 -3.14 16.22
N ALA A 93 8.03 -4.03 15.22
CA ALA A 93 9.13 -4.96 14.95
C ALA A 93 10.44 -4.20 14.61
N LEU A 94 10.35 -3.10 13.87
CA LEU A 94 11.49 -2.22 13.59
C LEU A 94 11.93 -1.41 14.80
N MET A 95 11.01 -0.98 15.67
CA MET A 95 11.35 -0.30 16.91
C MET A 95 12.11 -1.22 17.88
N GLN A 96 11.71 -2.49 17.98
CA GLN A 96 12.36 -3.48 18.85
C GLN A 96 13.76 -3.85 18.38
N LYS A 97 14.00 -3.96 17.07
CA LYS A 97 15.32 -4.28 16.49
C LYS A 97 16.37 -3.17 16.59
N LYS A 98 15.97 -1.94 16.94
CA LYS A 98 16.88 -0.80 17.07
C LYS A 98 17.49 -0.65 18.48
N LYS A 99 17.05 -1.46 19.45
CA LYS A 99 17.69 -1.61 20.77
C LYS A 99 18.78 -2.66 20.70
#